data_AF-A0A410G6G1-F1
#
_entry.id   AF-A0A410G6G1-F1
#
_cell.length_a   1.000
_cell.length_b   1.000
_cell.length_c   1.000
_cell.angle_alpha   90.00
_cell.angle_beta   90.00
_cell.angle_gamma   90.00
#
_symmetry.space_group_name_H-M   'P 1'
#
loop_
_entity.id
_entity.type
_entity.pdbx_description
1 polymer ?
#
loop_
_entity_poly.entity_id
_entity_poly.type
_entity_poly.pdbx_seq_one_letter_code
_entity_poly.pdbx_strand_id
1 'polypeptide(L)'
;MKKLSFQFLTLFVFLAMISCSKKEDPLVEPDAPLTLTLKSDTGTEDFQVLGINTTATFTVIGSDGVDHTAQSQFYVNNEVIPGPTYEFNETGEFSVLAKFNDVTSNTIKFEILEPTDRVLAIDVPKALRNQTITFTLLNDQGEDTSAEATFYVNDEPISGNTFSSPTPGAFNVKATYEANDETFTTPAKEFSVFIPKRKVVIEDYTGTWCGFCPGVALAIDRVKEVTEDVAIVAIHKTSFSLPDPLDFARIRELQDMFNVSDGFPKAQINRTVAWPEPYTIGAVTSMAGNNTDVSIGIKSQLTGSNLTVNVKVVYENGSTPGDKLVVYLLENGVVSPQANYFNETPGHPYQGLGNPIEDYVHNDALRNSLSNLFGDPIPNLPAFEMYTKDYSFSVPSNYVGENLSFVVMVVNENNSAKNAQFSGINEDKNYE
;
A
#
# COMPACT_ATOMS: atom_id res chain seq x y z
N MET A 1 27.44 22.28 -89.94
CA MET A 1 26.27 22.12 -90.82
C MET A 1 25.08 21.66 -89.98
N LYS A 2 23.96 22.39 -90.07
CA LYS A 2 22.52 22.05 -89.85
C LYS A 2 22.17 20.92 -88.85
N LYS A 3 21.48 21.23 -87.73
CA LYS A 3 20.00 21.05 -87.49
C LYS A 3 19.53 19.61 -87.81
N LEU A 4 18.84 18.84 -86.96
CA LEU A 4 17.49 19.08 -86.44
C LEU A 4 17.02 17.86 -85.59
N SER A 5 16.17 18.14 -84.60
CA SER A 5 15.26 17.33 -83.76
C SER A 5 14.81 15.93 -84.21
N PHE A 6 14.61 15.01 -83.25
CA PHE A 6 13.30 14.34 -83.06
C PHE A 6 13.13 13.75 -81.64
N GLN A 7 11.94 13.97 -81.06
CA GLN A 7 11.47 13.46 -79.76
C GLN A 7 11.30 11.94 -79.78
N PHE A 8 11.52 11.29 -78.63
CA PHE A 8 10.83 10.04 -78.31
C PHE A 8 10.26 10.06 -76.90
N LEU A 9 8.98 9.71 -76.87
CA LEU A 9 8.03 9.62 -75.78
C LEU A 9 8.34 8.38 -74.93
N THR A 10 8.66 8.55 -73.64
CA THR A 10 8.74 7.42 -72.71
C THR A 10 7.54 7.43 -71.78
N LEU A 11 6.62 6.51 -72.06
CA LEU A 11 5.41 6.21 -71.31
C LEU A 11 5.79 5.50 -70.01
N PHE A 12 5.77 6.20 -68.86
CA PHE A 12 5.85 5.57 -67.55
C PHE A 12 4.44 5.28 -67.04
N VAL A 13 4.06 4.01 -67.09
CA VAL A 13 2.84 3.49 -66.45
C VAL A 13 3.09 3.47 -64.94
N PHE A 14 2.51 4.43 -64.22
CA PHE A 14 2.42 4.41 -62.76
C PHE A 14 1.38 3.37 -62.35
N LEU A 15 1.84 2.26 -61.76
CA LEU A 15 0.99 1.28 -61.10
C LEU A 15 0.45 1.93 -59.81
N ALA A 16 -0.85 2.20 -59.77
CA ALA A 16 -1.55 2.66 -58.58
C ALA A 16 -1.61 1.52 -57.54
N MET A 17 -0.69 1.54 -56.57
CA MET A 17 -0.86 0.81 -55.31
C MET A 17 -1.85 1.59 -54.47
N ILE A 18 -3.08 1.10 -54.39
CA ILE A 18 -4.10 1.55 -53.44
C ILE A 18 -3.61 1.12 -52.05
N SER A 19 -2.84 2.01 -51.41
CA SER A 19 -2.57 1.94 -49.98
C SER A 19 -3.79 2.50 -49.27
N CYS A 20 -4.62 1.63 -48.70
CA CYS A 20 -5.59 2.02 -47.70
C CYS A 20 -4.82 2.43 -46.44
N SER A 21 -4.47 3.71 -46.33
CA SER A 21 -4.13 4.32 -45.06
C SER A 21 -5.38 4.30 -44.19
N LYS A 22 -5.54 3.25 -43.38
CA LYS A 22 -6.32 3.37 -42.16
C LYS A 22 -5.54 4.33 -41.29
N LYS A 23 -6.02 5.58 -41.23
CA LYS A 23 -5.70 6.49 -40.14
C LYS A 23 -6.04 5.73 -38.86
N GLU A 24 -5.03 5.32 -38.11
CA GLU A 24 -5.25 4.91 -36.74
C GLU A 24 -5.84 6.14 -36.04
N ASP A 25 -7.09 6.02 -35.58
CA ASP A 25 -7.64 7.02 -34.68
C ASP A 25 -6.68 7.12 -33.49
N PRO A 26 -6.27 8.33 -33.08
CA PRO A 26 -5.44 8.48 -31.90
C PRO A 26 -6.15 7.78 -30.74
N LEU A 27 -5.43 6.88 -30.08
CA LEU A 27 -5.86 6.30 -28.81
C LEU A 27 -6.11 7.46 -27.84
N VAL A 28 -7.39 7.81 -27.68
CA VAL A 28 -7.82 8.68 -26.59
C VAL A 28 -7.62 7.84 -25.34
N GLU A 29 -6.61 8.18 -24.53
CA GLU A 29 -6.52 7.63 -23.18
C GLU A 29 -7.88 7.85 -22.50
N PRO A 30 -8.47 6.84 -21.84
CA PRO A 30 -9.70 7.06 -21.11
C PRO A 30 -9.47 8.17 -20.09
N ASP A 31 -10.36 9.18 -20.06
CA ASP A 31 -10.28 10.27 -19.10
C ASP A 31 -10.13 9.68 -17.69
N ALA A 32 -9.16 10.20 -16.94
CA ALA A 32 -8.95 9.79 -15.55
C ALA A 32 -10.27 9.97 -14.77
N PRO A 33 -10.63 9.02 -13.88
CA PRO A 33 -11.85 9.14 -13.10
C PRO A 33 -11.82 10.43 -12.26
N LEU A 34 -12.95 11.15 -12.21
CA LEU A 34 -13.09 12.39 -11.44
C LEU A 34 -12.79 12.12 -9.96
N THR A 35 -11.85 12.88 -9.39
CA THR A 35 -11.66 12.96 -7.94
C THR A 35 -12.03 14.35 -7.45
N LEU A 36 -12.36 14.48 -6.16
CA LEU A 36 -12.76 15.75 -5.54
C LEU A 36 -11.82 16.12 -4.41
N THR A 37 -11.42 17.39 -4.39
CA THR A 37 -10.67 18.01 -3.30
C THR A 37 -11.55 19.03 -2.60
N LEU A 38 -11.90 18.76 -1.35
CA LEU A 38 -12.50 19.70 -0.41
C LEU A 38 -11.40 20.58 0.21
N LYS A 39 -11.67 21.88 0.30
CA LYS A 39 -10.83 22.89 0.95
C LYS A 39 -11.66 23.71 1.92
N SER A 40 -10.99 24.30 2.91
CA SER A 40 -11.57 25.30 3.82
C SER A 40 -10.87 26.65 3.61
N ASP A 41 -11.56 27.75 3.88
CA ASP A 41 -10.97 29.10 3.94
C ASP A 41 -10.11 29.32 5.19
N THR A 42 -10.25 28.46 6.20
CA THR A 42 -9.53 28.53 7.47
C THR A 42 -8.15 27.86 7.45
N GLY A 43 -7.79 27.12 6.39
CA GLY A 43 -6.51 26.43 6.32
C GLY A 43 -6.41 25.46 5.14
N THR A 44 -5.18 25.04 4.84
CA THR A 44 -4.86 24.13 3.72
C THR A 44 -4.69 22.68 4.14
N GLU A 45 -4.52 22.42 5.44
CA GLU A 45 -4.27 21.09 5.98
C GLU A 45 -5.59 20.33 6.24
N ASP A 46 -5.51 19.00 6.22
CA ASP A 46 -6.64 18.12 6.55
C ASP A 46 -6.95 18.09 8.06
N PHE A 47 -6.10 18.67 8.92
CA PHE A 47 -6.38 18.91 10.33
C PHE A 47 -6.24 20.40 10.63
N GLN A 48 -7.30 21.00 11.16
CA GLN A 48 -7.38 22.43 11.44
C GLN A 48 -7.90 22.65 12.86
N VAL A 49 -7.48 23.74 13.49
CA VAL A 49 -7.90 24.10 14.85
C VAL A 49 -8.53 25.47 14.78
N LEU A 50 -9.73 25.62 15.36
CA LEU A 50 -10.48 26.87 15.39
C LEU A 50 -11.09 27.10 16.76
N GLY A 51 -11.40 28.36 17.06
CA GLY A 51 -12.16 28.73 18.25
C GLY A 51 -13.64 28.48 18.06
N ILE A 52 -14.34 28.23 19.16
CA ILE A 52 -15.80 28.15 19.17
C ILE A 52 -16.45 29.42 18.60
N ASN A 53 -17.59 29.26 17.92
CA ASN A 53 -18.33 30.26 17.16
C ASN A 53 -17.57 30.82 15.93
N THR A 54 -16.59 30.07 15.43
CA THR A 54 -15.95 30.36 14.14
C THR A 54 -16.76 29.75 13.01
N THR A 55 -16.89 30.48 11.90
CA THR A 55 -17.49 29.97 10.66
C THR A 55 -16.40 29.59 9.68
N ALA A 56 -16.50 28.39 9.10
CA ALA A 56 -15.68 27.96 7.98
C ALA A 56 -16.50 27.91 6.69
N THR A 57 -15.86 28.23 5.57
CA THR A 57 -16.39 28.15 4.21
C THR A 57 -15.64 27.11 3.40
N PHE A 58 -16.37 26.19 2.80
CA PHE A 58 -15.83 25.06 2.07
C PHE A 58 -15.89 25.26 0.56
N THR A 59 -14.90 24.74 -0.15
CA THR A 59 -14.83 24.73 -1.62
C THR A 59 -14.51 23.32 -2.12
N VAL A 60 -15.18 22.87 -3.18
CA VAL A 60 -14.96 21.56 -3.81
C VAL A 60 -14.44 21.74 -5.22
N ILE A 61 -13.21 21.29 -5.47
CA ILE A 61 -12.56 21.34 -6.79
C ILE A 61 -12.40 19.91 -7.33
N GLY A 62 -12.86 19.67 -8.55
CA GLY A 62 -12.65 18.42 -9.27
C GLY A 62 -11.23 18.29 -9.83
N SER A 63 -10.79 17.06 -10.10
CA SER A 63 -9.51 16.78 -10.79
C SER A 63 -9.46 17.33 -12.22
N ASP A 64 -10.61 17.67 -12.79
CA ASP A 64 -10.77 18.39 -14.05
C ASP A 64 -10.54 19.92 -13.90
N GLY A 65 -10.29 20.39 -12.68
CA GLY A 65 -10.10 21.80 -12.35
C GLY A 65 -11.40 22.60 -12.22
N VAL A 66 -12.56 21.93 -12.26
CA VAL A 66 -13.88 22.58 -12.17
C VAL A 66 -14.30 22.76 -10.71
N ASP A 67 -14.94 23.90 -10.41
CA ASP A 67 -15.56 24.16 -9.11
C ASP A 67 -16.95 23.50 -9.05
N HIS A 68 -17.08 22.52 -8.16
CA HIS A 68 -18.31 21.77 -7.91
C HIS A 68 -19.01 22.19 -6.62
N THR A 69 -18.57 23.26 -5.96
CA THR A 69 -19.06 23.69 -4.63
C THR A 69 -20.57 23.84 -4.59
N ALA A 70 -21.16 24.55 -5.56
CA ALA A 70 -22.60 24.79 -5.60
C ALA A 70 -23.45 23.54 -5.90
N GLN A 71 -22.83 22.47 -6.39
CA GLN A 71 -23.49 21.22 -6.77
C GLN A 71 -23.26 20.12 -5.73
N SER A 72 -22.36 20.37 -4.78
CA SER A 72 -21.95 19.38 -3.78
C SER A 72 -22.86 19.43 -2.56
N GLN A 73 -23.08 18.26 -1.97
CA GLN A 73 -23.68 18.12 -0.65
C GLN A 73 -22.59 18.01 0.40
N PHE A 74 -22.67 18.84 1.43
CA PHE A 74 -21.68 18.90 2.51
C PHE A 74 -22.20 18.16 3.74
N TYR A 75 -21.27 17.56 4.46
CA TYR A 75 -21.55 16.77 5.65
C TYR A 75 -20.63 17.21 6.78
N VAL A 76 -21.18 17.39 7.99
CA VAL A 76 -20.44 17.56 9.23
C VAL A 76 -20.82 16.41 10.16
N ASN A 77 -19.85 15.61 10.60
CA ASN A 77 -20.09 14.39 11.40
C ASN A 77 -21.14 13.46 10.78
N ASN A 78 -21.09 13.31 9.45
CA ASN A 78 -22.03 12.55 8.61
C ASN A 78 -23.46 13.12 8.54
N GLU A 79 -23.73 14.29 9.11
CA GLU A 79 -25.00 15.00 8.98
C GLU A 79 -24.93 16.05 7.87
N VAL A 80 -25.98 16.12 7.04
CA VAL A 80 -26.04 17.04 5.90
C VAL A 80 -26.21 18.47 6.38
N ILE A 81 -25.40 19.39 5.85
CA ILE A 81 -25.53 20.83 6.08
C ILE A 81 -26.11 21.55 4.85
N PRO A 82 -26.84 22.68 5.01
CA PRO A 82 -27.62 23.30 3.93
C PRO A 82 -26.77 24.01 2.85
N GLY A 83 -25.46 24.16 3.04
CA GLY A 83 -24.58 24.84 2.11
C GLY A 83 -23.11 24.64 2.44
N PRO A 84 -22.21 25.37 1.75
CA PRO A 84 -20.76 25.22 1.94
C PRO A 84 -20.24 25.93 3.19
N THR A 85 -21.09 26.43 4.08
CA THR A 85 -20.66 27.18 5.27
C THR A 85 -21.17 26.49 6.52
N TYR A 86 -20.32 26.43 7.55
CA TYR A 86 -20.69 25.87 8.85
C TYR A 86 -20.11 26.69 9.99
N GLU A 87 -20.93 27.00 10.98
CA GLU A 87 -20.53 27.68 12.23
C GLU A 87 -20.39 26.63 13.34
N PHE A 88 -19.20 26.56 13.93
CA PHE A 88 -18.88 25.59 14.97
C PHE A 88 -19.27 26.14 16.35
N ASN A 89 -20.48 25.82 16.81
CA ASN A 89 -21.05 26.35 18.06
C ASN A 89 -20.79 25.46 19.29
N GLU A 90 -20.03 24.38 19.13
CA GLU A 90 -19.65 23.45 20.20
C GLU A 90 -18.17 23.11 20.07
N THR A 91 -17.50 22.84 21.19
CA THR A 91 -16.12 22.35 21.21
C THR A 91 -16.02 20.88 20.86
N GLY A 92 -14.81 20.45 20.46
CA GLY A 92 -14.48 19.06 20.16
C GLY A 92 -14.14 18.80 18.69
N GLU A 93 -14.08 17.52 18.33
CA GLU A 93 -13.71 17.07 17.00
C GLU A 93 -14.91 17.07 16.02
N PHE A 94 -14.70 17.64 14.84
CA PHE A 94 -15.65 17.61 13.72
C PHE A 94 -14.98 17.09 12.46
N SER A 95 -15.69 16.26 11.69
CA SER A 95 -15.25 15.78 10.38
C SER A 95 -16.13 16.34 9.28
N VAL A 96 -15.52 16.97 8.27
CA VAL A 96 -16.21 17.59 7.14
C VAL A 96 -15.82 16.88 5.84
N LEU A 97 -16.82 16.46 5.07
CA LEU A 97 -16.64 15.94 3.72
C LEU A 97 -17.70 16.48 2.77
N ALA A 98 -17.47 16.38 1.47
CA ALA A 98 -18.43 16.73 0.44
C ALA A 98 -18.65 15.58 -0.55
N LYS A 99 -19.83 15.55 -1.15
CA LYS A 99 -20.18 14.61 -2.22
C LYS A 99 -20.74 15.34 -3.42
N PHE A 100 -20.24 15.00 -4.61
CA PHE A 100 -20.82 15.39 -5.89
C PHE A 100 -21.10 14.13 -6.69
N ASN A 101 -22.38 13.86 -6.97
CA ASN A 101 -22.87 12.56 -7.43
C ASN A 101 -22.40 11.43 -6.49
N ASP A 102 -21.84 10.35 -7.04
CA ASP A 102 -21.31 9.21 -6.28
C ASP A 102 -19.83 9.40 -5.84
N VAL A 103 -19.22 10.56 -6.13
CA VAL A 103 -17.83 10.84 -5.77
C VAL A 103 -17.78 11.58 -4.43
N THR A 104 -16.98 11.06 -3.49
CA THR A 104 -16.73 11.65 -2.17
C THR A 104 -15.36 12.34 -2.16
N SER A 105 -15.27 13.52 -1.54
CA SER A 105 -14.00 14.25 -1.37
C SER A 105 -13.10 13.64 -0.29
N ASN A 106 -11.91 14.22 -0.11
CA ASN A 106 -11.17 14.10 1.17
C ASN A 106 -12.02 14.61 2.36
N THR A 107 -11.60 14.26 3.56
CA THR A 107 -12.20 14.70 4.81
C THR A 107 -11.27 15.69 5.51
N ILE A 108 -11.79 16.85 5.91
CA ILE A 108 -11.08 17.80 6.77
C ILE A 108 -11.57 17.61 8.20
N LYS A 109 -10.64 17.45 9.14
CA LYS A 109 -10.91 17.38 10.58
C LYS A 109 -10.69 18.74 11.22
N PHE A 110 -11.63 19.14 12.06
CA PHE A 110 -11.54 20.36 12.87
C PHE A 110 -11.51 19.98 14.35
N GLU A 111 -10.57 20.55 15.09
CA GLU A 111 -10.64 20.61 16.55
C GLU A 111 -11.14 22.00 16.95
N ILE A 112 -12.28 22.06 17.64
CA ILE A 112 -12.89 23.33 18.07
C ILE A 112 -12.63 23.53 19.56
N LEU A 113 -11.99 24.66 19.89
CA LEU A 113 -11.47 24.95 21.23
C LEU A 113 -12.17 26.15 21.88
N GLU A 114 -12.23 26.15 23.22
CA GLU A 114 -12.43 27.38 23.97
C GLU A 114 -11.18 28.27 23.88
N PRO A 115 -11.28 29.59 24.11
CA PRO A 115 -10.14 30.52 23.97
C PRO A 115 -8.90 30.16 24.82
N THR A 116 -9.10 29.54 25.97
CA THR A 116 -8.02 29.12 26.89
C THR A 116 -7.50 27.72 26.59
N ASP A 117 -8.19 26.95 25.76
CA ASP A 117 -7.82 25.57 25.49
C ASP A 117 -6.70 25.49 24.46
N ARG A 118 -5.96 24.40 24.52
CA ARG A 118 -4.93 24.04 23.56
C ARG A 118 -5.07 22.59 23.17
N VAL A 119 -4.80 22.28 21.91
CA VAL A 119 -4.74 20.89 21.44
C VAL A 119 -3.31 20.46 21.21
N LEU A 120 -2.97 19.30 21.77
CA LEU A 120 -1.69 18.64 21.57
C LEU A 120 -1.72 17.81 20.27
N ALA A 121 -0.77 18.00 19.37
CA ALA A 121 -0.57 17.20 18.18
C ALA A 121 0.77 16.45 18.25
N ILE A 122 0.82 15.27 17.62
CA ILE A 122 2.00 14.41 17.54
C ILE A 122 2.25 14.14 16.05
N ASP A 123 3.43 14.46 15.55
CA ASP A 123 3.78 14.27 14.13
C ASP A 123 3.82 12.78 13.72
N VAL A 124 4.36 11.93 14.60
CA VAL A 124 4.58 10.50 14.37
C VAL A 124 4.07 9.70 15.59
N PRO A 125 2.79 9.29 15.62
CA PRO A 125 2.21 8.54 16.74
C PRO A 125 2.78 7.11 16.88
N LYS A 126 3.48 6.60 15.86
CA LYS A 126 4.21 5.33 15.89
C LYS A 126 5.57 5.50 15.22
N ALA A 127 6.60 5.65 16.02
CA ALA A 127 7.94 6.01 15.57
C ALA A 127 8.90 4.81 15.67
N LEU A 128 9.87 4.74 14.76
CA LEU A 128 11.00 3.84 14.93
C LEU A 128 11.80 4.24 16.18
N ARG A 129 12.51 3.29 16.80
CA ARG A 129 13.45 3.65 17.86
C ARG A 129 14.44 4.72 17.37
N ASN A 130 14.75 5.66 18.26
CA ASN A 130 15.58 6.84 18.01
C ASN A 130 15.06 7.81 16.94
N GLN A 131 13.90 7.57 16.32
CA GLN A 131 13.24 8.58 15.50
C GLN A 131 12.78 9.72 16.40
N THR A 132 13.07 10.95 15.98
CA THR A 132 12.55 12.14 16.66
C THR A 132 11.05 12.25 16.41
N ILE A 133 10.31 12.44 17.50
CA ILE A 133 8.89 12.76 17.52
C ILE A 133 8.77 14.22 17.96
N THR A 134 7.98 14.99 17.25
CA THR A 134 7.70 16.40 17.54
C THR A 134 6.28 16.55 18.07
N PHE A 135 6.18 17.25 19.19
CA PHE A 135 4.92 17.64 19.79
C PHE A 135 4.61 19.09 19.44
N THR A 136 3.38 19.35 19.00
CA THR A 136 2.91 20.70 18.69
C THR A 136 1.73 21.04 19.58
N LEU A 137 1.71 22.24 20.16
CA LEU A 137 0.60 22.73 20.97
C LEU A 137 -0.09 23.88 20.24
N LEU A 138 -1.32 23.69 19.79
CA LEU A 138 -2.05 24.68 19.00
C LEU A 138 -3.10 25.41 19.84
N ASN A 139 -3.24 26.72 19.64
CA ASN A 139 -4.31 27.53 20.21
C ASN A 139 -5.60 27.50 19.38
N ASP A 140 -6.63 28.20 19.86
CA ASP A 140 -7.93 28.39 19.21
C ASP A 140 -7.85 29.13 17.85
N GLN A 141 -6.68 29.65 17.50
CA GLN A 141 -6.41 30.27 16.19
C GLN A 141 -5.55 29.36 15.30
N GLY A 142 -5.23 28.14 15.76
CA GLY A 142 -4.35 27.21 15.06
C GLY A 142 -2.87 27.61 15.07
N GLU A 143 -2.47 28.54 15.94
CA GLU A 143 -1.09 28.98 16.07
C GLU A 143 -0.30 28.06 17.01
N ASP A 144 0.97 27.81 16.65
CA ASP A 144 1.88 27.00 17.45
C ASP A 144 2.38 27.77 18.69
N THR A 145 1.96 27.29 19.86
CA THR A 145 2.31 27.80 21.20
C THR A 145 3.25 26.86 21.95
N SER A 146 3.89 25.89 21.27
CA SER A 146 4.76 24.88 21.90
C SER A 146 5.91 25.47 22.72
N ALA A 147 6.41 26.65 22.34
CA ALA A 147 7.48 27.34 23.04
C ALA A 147 7.08 27.85 24.44
N GLU A 148 5.78 27.95 24.72
CA GLU A 148 5.22 28.45 25.98
C GLU A 148 4.86 27.31 26.94
N ALA A 149 4.96 26.06 26.49
CA ALA A 149 4.52 24.88 27.22
C ALA A 149 5.66 24.06 27.81
N THR A 150 5.35 23.30 28.86
CA THR A 150 6.19 22.19 29.33
C THR A 150 5.53 20.88 28.93
N PHE A 151 6.24 20.08 28.13
CA PHE A 151 5.79 18.75 27.74
C PHE A 151 6.25 17.72 28.76
N TYR A 152 5.42 16.71 28.99
CA TYR A 152 5.68 15.58 29.87
C TYR A 152 5.50 14.30 29.09
N VAL A 153 6.50 13.42 29.12
CA VAL A 153 6.41 12.06 28.56
C VAL A 153 6.41 11.07 29.70
N ASN A 154 5.35 10.27 29.84
CA ASN A 154 5.13 9.38 30.99
C ASN A 154 5.28 10.11 32.33
N ASP A 155 4.62 11.27 32.44
CA ASP A 155 4.64 12.17 33.61
C ASP A 155 5.99 12.82 33.95
N GLU A 156 7.05 12.56 33.17
CA GLU A 156 8.35 13.21 33.35
C GLU A 156 8.51 14.39 32.39
N PRO A 157 8.87 15.60 32.88
CA PRO A 157 9.04 16.77 32.03
C PRO A 157 10.23 16.60 31.08
N ILE A 158 10.07 17.04 29.83
CA ILE A 158 11.14 17.04 28.83
C ILE A 158 11.59 18.48 28.49
N SER A 159 12.80 18.60 27.96
CA SER A 159 13.31 19.88 27.46
C SER A 159 12.85 20.10 26.02
N GLY A 160 12.14 21.20 25.77
CA GLY A 160 11.58 21.49 24.46
C GLY A 160 10.36 20.61 24.14
N ASN A 161 10.07 20.46 22.85
CA ASN A 161 8.86 19.79 22.36
C ASN A 161 9.17 18.56 21.50
N THR A 162 10.33 17.92 21.71
CA THR A 162 10.72 16.72 20.94
C THR A 162 11.13 15.58 21.85
N PHE A 163 10.88 14.36 21.41
CA PHE A 163 11.22 13.13 22.14
C PHE A 163 11.75 12.06 21.20
N SER A 164 12.67 11.22 21.70
CA SER A 164 13.06 9.98 21.05
C SER A 164 13.45 8.96 22.11
N SER A 165 13.29 7.67 21.79
CA SER A 165 13.64 6.58 22.70
C SER A 165 14.37 5.45 21.97
N PRO A 166 15.45 4.90 22.53
CA PRO A 166 16.08 3.68 22.02
C PRO A 166 15.29 2.42 22.41
N THR A 167 14.37 2.53 23.38
CA THR A 167 13.61 1.42 23.94
C THR A 167 12.18 1.43 23.36
N PRO A 168 11.76 0.35 22.68
CA PRO A 168 10.38 0.18 22.25
C PRO A 168 9.40 0.21 23.42
N GLY A 169 8.21 0.74 23.20
CA GLY A 169 7.16 0.80 24.20
C GLY A 169 6.04 1.75 23.83
N ALA A 170 4.97 1.69 24.60
CA ALA A 170 3.93 2.72 24.61
C ALA A 170 4.37 3.86 25.54
N PHE A 171 4.05 5.08 25.13
CA PHE A 171 4.33 6.31 25.84
C PHE A 171 3.06 7.17 25.83
N ASN A 172 2.91 8.03 26.82
CA ASN A 172 1.94 9.10 26.80
C ASN A 172 2.66 10.45 26.82
N VAL A 173 2.05 11.45 26.19
CA VAL A 173 2.49 12.85 26.23
C VAL A 173 1.33 13.74 26.65
N LYS A 174 1.62 14.71 27.51
CA LYS A 174 0.73 15.84 27.84
C LYS A 174 1.55 17.12 27.90
N ALA A 175 0.90 18.27 27.77
CA ALA A 175 1.53 19.57 27.93
C ALA A 175 0.85 20.38 29.03
N THR A 176 1.63 21.12 29.81
CA THR A 176 1.13 22.17 30.70
C THR A 176 1.50 23.53 30.15
N TYR A 177 0.59 24.49 30.25
CA TYR A 177 0.77 25.85 29.75
C TYR A 177 -0.04 26.82 30.62
N GLU A 178 0.28 28.12 30.53
CA GLU A 178 -0.45 29.17 31.23
C GLU A 178 -1.40 29.87 30.26
N ALA A 179 -2.64 30.12 30.69
CA ALA A 179 -3.58 30.98 29.98
C ALA A 179 -4.39 31.77 31.02
N ASN A 180 -4.58 33.07 30.82
CA ASN A 180 -5.32 33.94 31.77
C ASN A 180 -4.85 33.81 33.24
N ASP A 181 -3.53 33.71 33.46
CA ASP A 181 -2.90 33.54 34.79
C ASP A 181 -3.29 32.24 35.53
N GLU A 182 -3.78 31.23 34.82
CA GLU A 182 -4.07 29.89 35.33
C GLU A 182 -3.28 28.82 34.55
N THR A 183 -2.84 27.77 35.26
CA THR A 183 -2.17 26.61 34.67
C THR A 183 -3.20 25.62 34.12
N PHE A 184 -3.07 25.29 32.84
CA PHE A 184 -3.86 24.28 32.16
C PHE A 184 -3.00 23.04 31.85
N THR A 185 -3.66 21.92 31.60
CA THR A 185 -3.02 20.67 31.18
C THR A 185 -3.84 20.03 30.07
N THR A 186 -3.22 19.69 28.96
CA THR A 186 -3.90 19.00 27.87
C THR A 186 -4.30 17.57 28.30
N PRO A 187 -5.34 16.98 27.68
CA PRO A 187 -5.51 15.53 27.70
C PRO A 187 -4.21 14.83 27.26
N ALA A 188 -3.92 13.69 27.87
CA ALA A 188 -2.77 12.88 27.48
C ALA A 188 -3.05 12.17 26.14
N LYS A 189 -2.08 12.18 25.23
CA LYS A 189 -2.12 11.43 23.96
C LYS A 189 -1.10 10.30 23.99
N GLU A 190 -1.48 9.14 23.47
CA GLU A 190 -0.59 7.98 23.37
C GLU A 190 0.21 8.00 22.07
N PHE A 191 1.45 7.54 22.16
CA PHE A 191 2.28 7.22 21.00
C PHE A 191 3.14 5.99 21.32
N SER A 192 3.75 5.40 20.30
CA SER A 192 4.59 4.22 20.49
C SER A 192 5.92 4.32 19.77
N VAL A 193 6.92 3.69 20.35
CA VAL A 193 8.22 3.46 19.74
C VAL A 193 8.37 1.97 19.48
N PHE A 194 8.82 1.57 18.29
CA PHE A 194 8.96 0.16 17.93
C PHE A 194 10.26 -0.15 17.19
N ILE A 195 10.59 -1.44 17.13
CA ILE A 195 11.61 -1.99 16.23
C ILE A 195 10.90 -2.87 15.21
N PRO A 196 11.07 -2.61 13.90
CA PRO A 196 10.44 -3.40 12.87
C PRO A 196 10.80 -4.88 12.96
N LYS A 197 9.82 -5.74 12.70
CA LYS A 197 10.02 -7.19 12.63
C LYS A 197 10.13 -7.67 11.20
N ARG A 198 11.10 -8.55 10.96
CA ARG A 198 11.37 -9.11 9.64
C ARG A 198 10.32 -10.15 9.31
N LYS A 199 9.49 -9.85 8.32
CA LYS A 199 8.64 -10.83 7.63
C LYS A 199 9.42 -11.48 6.50
N VAL A 200 9.56 -12.79 6.54
CA VAL A 200 10.30 -13.57 5.53
C VAL A 200 9.40 -13.83 4.33
N VAL A 201 9.88 -13.50 3.13
CA VAL A 201 9.13 -13.80 1.91
C VAL A 201 9.32 -15.27 1.54
N ILE A 202 8.23 -15.98 1.26
CA ILE A 202 8.24 -17.33 0.67
C ILE A 202 7.53 -17.27 -0.68
N GLU A 203 8.24 -17.57 -1.76
CA GLU A 203 7.67 -17.71 -3.09
C GLU A 203 7.52 -19.21 -3.41
N ASP A 204 6.29 -19.70 -3.58
CA ASP A 204 5.97 -21.09 -3.98
C ASP A 204 5.63 -21.15 -5.48
N TYR A 205 6.51 -21.72 -6.27
CA TYR A 205 6.32 -21.93 -7.70
C TYR A 205 5.61 -23.27 -7.92
N THR A 206 4.35 -23.18 -8.32
CA THR A 206 3.37 -24.26 -8.15
C THR A 206 2.40 -24.38 -9.34
N GLY A 207 1.49 -25.34 -9.27
CA GLY A 207 0.40 -25.51 -10.22
C GLY A 207 -0.57 -26.60 -9.80
N THR A 208 -1.85 -26.42 -10.13
CA THR A 208 -2.96 -27.36 -9.90
C THR A 208 -2.69 -28.76 -10.46
N TRP A 209 -1.92 -28.86 -11.55
CA TRP A 209 -1.53 -30.13 -12.19
C TRP A 209 -0.36 -30.86 -11.50
N CYS A 210 0.32 -30.21 -10.55
CA CYS A 210 1.55 -30.71 -9.94
C CYS A 210 1.27 -31.58 -8.71
N GLY A 211 1.37 -32.90 -8.86
CA GLY A 211 1.03 -33.86 -7.80
C GLY A 211 1.86 -33.79 -6.51
N PHE A 212 3.08 -33.24 -6.57
CA PHE A 212 3.95 -33.04 -5.39
C PHE A 212 3.84 -31.64 -4.77
N CYS A 213 3.22 -30.69 -5.46
CA CYS A 213 3.10 -29.31 -4.98
C CYS A 213 2.33 -29.15 -3.65
N PRO A 214 1.34 -30.01 -3.30
CA PRO A 214 0.77 -29.98 -1.96
C PRO A 214 1.82 -30.10 -0.84
N GLY A 215 2.96 -30.74 -1.09
CA GLY A 215 4.04 -30.87 -0.11
C GLY A 215 4.65 -29.52 0.32
N VAL A 216 4.78 -28.55 -0.60
CA VAL A 216 5.25 -27.20 -0.27
C VAL A 216 4.18 -26.42 0.46
N ALA A 217 2.92 -26.49 0.00
CA ALA A 217 1.80 -25.86 0.69
C ALA A 217 1.71 -26.31 2.16
N LEU A 218 1.85 -27.62 2.42
CA LEU A 218 1.89 -28.15 3.78
C LEU A 218 3.08 -27.64 4.60
N ALA A 219 4.26 -27.45 3.98
CA ALA A 219 5.42 -26.88 4.66
C ALA A 219 5.20 -25.41 5.03
N ILE A 220 4.54 -24.66 4.16
CA ILE A 220 4.12 -23.28 4.41
C ILE A 220 3.11 -23.21 5.55
N ASP A 221 2.10 -24.08 5.58
CA ASP A 221 1.12 -24.14 6.68
C ASP A 221 1.81 -24.39 8.03
N ARG A 222 2.79 -25.31 8.06
CA ARG A 222 3.61 -25.56 9.27
C ARG A 222 4.47 -24.37 9.69
N VAL A 223 4.87 -23.50 8.75
CA VAL A 223 5.53 -22.24 9.09
C VAL A 223 4.53 -21.27 9.71
N LYS A 224 3.34 -21.13 9.11
CA LYS A 224 2.25 -20.28 9.65
C LYS A 224 1.80 -20.72 11.05
N GLU A 225 1.89 -22.02 11.37
CA GLU A 225 1.58 -22.55 12.71
C GLU A 225 2.54 -22.05 13.81
N VAL A 226 3.74 -21.61 13.46
CA VAL A 226 4.79 -21.24 14.44
C VAL A 226 5.22 -19.77 14.37
N THR A 227 4.88 -19.05 13.30
CA THR A 227 5.19 -17.63 13.15
C THR A 227 4.21 -16.92 12.21
N GLU A 228 3.89 -15.68 12.54
CA GLU A 228 3.12 -14.76 11.68
C GLU A 228 4.03 -13.87 10.82
N ASP A 229 5.35 -13.93 11.05
CA ASP A 229 6.34 -13.08 10.38
C ASP A 229 6.77 -13.67 9.02
N VAL A 230 5.80 -13.99 8.18
CA VAL A 230 6.00 -14.51 6.83
C VAL A 230 5.03 -13.89 5.84
N ALA A 231 5.54 -13.59 4.64
CA ALA A 231 4.75 -13.10 3.52
C ALA A 231 4.85 -14.10 2.38
N ILE A 232 3.72 -14.67 1.95
CA ILE A 232 3.71 -15.81 1.03
C ILE A 232 3.15 -15.40 -0.31
N VAL A 233 3.73 -15.95 -1.37
CA VAL A 233 3.32 -15.71 -2.74
C VAL A 233 3.32 -17.05 -3.48
N ALA A 234 2.15 -17.60 -3.78
CA ALA A 234 1.98 -18.78 -4.61
C ALA A 234 1.93 -18.36 -6.09
N ILE A 235 2.93 -18.76 -6.86
CA ILE A 235 3.13 -18.37 -8.26
C ILE A 235 2.76 -19.57 -9.14
N HIS A 236 1.52 -19.57 -9.59
CA HIS A 236 0.96 -20.65 -10.38
C HIS A 236 1.41 -20.58 -11.85
N LYS A 237 1.60 -21.77 -12.44
CA LYS A 237 1.87 -21.92 -13.88
C LYS A 237 0.94 -22.91 -14.52
N THR A 238 0.47 -22.55 -15.71
CA THR A 238 -0.23 -23.44 -16.63
C THR A 238 0.69 -24.53 -17.18
N SER A 239 0.20 -25.77 -17.24
CA SER A 239 0.87 -26.83 -18.01
C SER A 239 0.31 -26.89 -19.44
N PHE A 240 1.05 -27.48 -20.37
CA PHE A 240 0.59 -27.60 -21.75
C PHE A 240 -0.74 -28.38 -21.87
N SER A 241 -0.96 -29.37 -21.00
CA SER A 241 -2.13 -30.25 -21.05
C SER A 241 -3.27 -29.82 -20.12
N LEU A 242 -2.97 -29.02 -19.10
CA LEU A 242 -3.93 -28.62 -18.06
C LEU A 242 -3.73 -27.14 -17.74
N PRO A 243 -4.67 -26.27 -18.20
CA PRO A 243 -4.64 -24.87 -17.87
C PRO A 243 -4.86 -24.66 -16.38
N ASP A 244 -4.03 -23.83 -15.77
CA ASP A 244 -4.16 -23.46 -14.37
C ASP A 244 -5.03 -22.19 -14.25
N PRO A 245 -6.12 -22.19 -13.45
CA PRO A 245 -6.98 -21.01 -13.30
C PRO A 245 -6.29 -19.81 -12.65
N LEU A 246 -5.16 -20.05 -11.96
CA LEU A 246 -4.37 -19.05 -11.25
C LEU A 246 -3.08 -18.70 -12.00
N ASP A 247 -2.90 -19.15 -13.25
CA ASP A 247 -1.68 -18.93 -14.04
C ASP A 247 -1.21 -17.47 -14.00
N PHE A 248 0.04 -17.29 -13.55
CA PHE A 248 0.70 -16.00 -13.60
C PHE A 248 1.50 -15.88 -14.90
N ALA A 249 0.97 -15.12 -15.85
CA ALA A 249 1.51 -15.01 -17.22
C ALA A 249 3.01 -14.65 -17.30
N ARG A 250 3.54 -13.94 -16.29
CA ARG A 250 4.94 -13.49 -16.23
C ARG A 250 5.85 -14.39 -15.38
N ILE A 251 5.40 -15.60 -15.01
CA ILE A 251 6.19 -16.51 -14.17
C ILE A 251 7.57 -16.84 -14.76
N ARG A 252 7.69 -16.94 -16.09
CA ARG A 252 8.98 -17.21 -16.74
C ARG A 252 10.02 -16.13 -16.45
N GLU A 253 9.61 -14.87 -16.36
CA GLU A 253 10.52 -13.77 -16.00
C GLU A 253 11.05 -13.93 -14.57
N LEU A 254 10.21 -14.39 -13.63
CA LEU A 254 10.65 -14.71 -12.26
C LEU A 254 11.58 -15.92 -12.24
N GLN A 255 11.24 -16.99 -12.97
CA GLN A 255 12.07 -18.18 -13.09
C GLN A 255 13.46 -17.85 -13.63
N ASP A 256 13.53 -17.07 -14.71
CA ASP A 256 14.78 -16.65 -15.33
C ASP A 256 15.59 -15.75 -14.39
N MET A 257 14.93 -14.81 -13.69
CA MET A 257 15.61 -13.89 -12.79
C MET A 257 16.24 -14.59 -11.58
N PHE A 258 15.54 -15.57 -11.00
CA PHE A 258 15.97 -16.25 -9.79
C PHE A 258 16.54 -17.64 -10.02
N ASN A 259 16.76 -18.00 -11.29
CA ASN A 259 17.28 -19.30 -11.71
C ASN A 259 16.46 -20.47 -11.14
N VAL A 260 15.13 -20.33 -11.16
CA VAL A 260 14.18 -21.36 -10.72
C VAL A 260 13.85 -22.23 -11.93
N SER A 261 14.22 -23.52 -11.86
CA SER A 261 14.02 -24.43 -12.98
C SER A 261 12.54 -24.76 -13.24
N ASP A 262 12.26 -25.25 -14.46
CA ASP A 262 10.89 -25.45 -14.93
C ASP A 262 10.16 -26.72 -14.42
N GLY A 263 10.66 -27.30 -13.33
CA GLY A 263 10.06 -28.48 -12.71
C GLY A 263 9.48 -28.14 -11.35
N PHE A 264 8.17 -28.30 -11.16
CA PHE A 264 7.49 -27.95 -9.92
C PHE A 264 7.25 -29.16 -9.01
N PRO A 265 7.23 -28.96 -7.68
CA PRO A 265 7.31 -27.67 -6.98
C PRO A 265 8.73 -27.08 -6.90
N LYS A 266 8.80 -25.75 -6.72
CA LYS A 266 10.01 -25.03 -6.28
C LYS A 266 9.60 -23.98 -5.25
N ALA A 267 10.45 -23.73 -4.26
CA ALA A 267 10.21 -22.69 -3.28
C ALA A 267 11.46 -21.85 -3.06
N GLN A 268 11.28 -20.53 -2.89
CA GLN A 268 12.35 -19.58 -2.62
C GLN A 268 12.06 -18.82 -1.33
N ILE A 269 13.09 -18.62 -0.51
CA ILE A 269 13.09 -17.76 0.67
C ILE A 269 13.75 -16.44 0.29
N ASN A 270 13.10 -15.32 0.64
CA ASN A 270 13.54 -13.97 0.33
C ASN A 270 13.92 -13.80 -1.15
N ARG A 271 13.14 -14.46 -2.03
CA ARG A 271 13.25 -14.52 -3.50
C ARG A 271 14.46 -15.24 -4.07
N THR A 272 15.61 -15.12 -3.42
CA THR A 272 16.91 -15.50 -4.01
C THR A 272 17.51 -16.78 -3.44
N VAL A 273 16.98 -17.31 -2.32
CA VAL A 273 17.53 -18.51 -1.67
C VAL A 273 16.58 -19.69 -1.89
N ALA A 274 17.04 -20.75 -2.53
CA ALA A 274 16.23 -21.96 -2.66
C ALA A 274 15.89 -22.57 -1.30
N TRP A 275 14.62 -22.94 -1.13
CA TRP A 275 14.13 -23.75 -0.02
C TRP A 275 13.85 -25.16 -0.53
N PRO A 276 14.84 -26.06 -0.51
CA PRO A 276 14.69 -27.39 -1.10
C PRO A 276 13.90 -28.32 -0.19
N GLU A 277 13.36 -29.39 -0.77
CA GLU A 277 12.85 -30.54 -0.03
C GLU A 277 13.91 -31.03 1.00
N PRO A 278 13.54 -31.30 2.27
CA PRO A 278 12.18 -31.48 2.79
C PRO A 278 11.50 -30.21 3.32
N TYR A 279 11.90 -29.02 2.85
CA TYR A 279 11.30 -27.73 3.23
C TYR A 279 11.34 -27.51 4.75
N THR A 280 12.53 -27.62 5.33
CA THR A 280 12.70 -27.50 6.78
C THR A 280 12.27 -26.12 7.25
N ILE A 281 11.28 -26.06 8.14
CA ILE A 281 10.71 -24.78 8.62
C ILE A 281 11.75 -23.89 9.32
N GLY A 282 12.79 -24.49 9.92
CA GLY A 282 13.90 -23.78 10.55
C GLY A 282 14.67 -22.83 9.61
N ALA A 283 14.66 -23.12 8.31
CA ALA A 283 15.25 -22.23 7.30
C ALA A 283 14.51 -20.89 7.20
N VAL A 284 13.22 -20.85 7.55
CA VAL A 284 12.40 -19.64 7.60
C VAL A 284 12.36 -19.05 9.00
N THR A 285 12.05 -19.87 10.01
CA THR A 285 11.77 -19.41 11.38
C THR A 285 13.01 -18.91 12.11
N SER A 286 14.22 -19.22 11.64
CA SER A 286 15.46 -18.60 12.14
C SER A 286 15.62 -17.12 11.76
N MET A 287 14.86 -16.65 10.77
CA MET A 287 14.88 -15.26 10.30
C MET A 287 13.60 -14.48 10.63
N ALA A 288 12.46 -15.18 10.62
CA ALA A 288 11.15 -14.60 10.91
C ALA A 288 11.14 -13.95 12.30
N GLY A 289 10.64 -12.71 12.40
CA GLY A 289 10.52 -11.98 13.67
C GLY A 289 11.82 -11.39 14.21
N ASN A 290 12.95 -11.56 13.50
CA ASN A 290 14.18 -10.85 13.82
C ASN A 290 13.99 -9.34 13.64
N ASN A 291 14.72 -8.55 14.41
CA ASN A 291 14.74 -7.10 14.22
C ASN A 291 15.28 -6.76 12.82
N THR A 292 14.65 -5.79 12.18
CA THR A 292 15.11 -5.21 10.92
C THR A 292 15.03 -3.68 10.98
N ASP A 293 15.67 -3.01 10.03
CA ASP A 293 15.78 -1.56 9.98
C ASP A 293 14.83 -0.93 8.96
N VAL A 294 13.97 -1.71 8.31
CA VAL A 294 13.00 -1.21 7.33
C VAL A 294 11.59 -1.64 7.72
N SER A 295 10.66 -0.70 7.72
CA SER A 295 9.24 -0.95 7.95
C SER A 295 8.41 -0.48 6.77
N ILE A 296 7.29 -1.16 6.56
CA ILE A 296 6.39 -0.97 5.42
C ILE A 296 4.97 -0.80 5.96
N GLY A 297 4.31 0.27 5.54
CA GLY A 297 2.87 0.49 5.72
C GLY A 297 2.14 0.36 4.39
N ILE A 298 0.91 -0.15 4.42
CA ILE A 298 0.07 -0.37 3.23
C ILE A 298 -1.32 0.16 3.53
N LYS A 299 -1.78 1.13 2.74
CA LYS A 299 -3.16 1.57 2.75
C LYS A 299 -3.78 1.31 1.40
N SER A 300 -4.93 0.64 1.36
CA SER A 300 -5.60 0.34 0.10
C SER A 300 -7.09 0.62 0.17
N GLN A 301 -7.68 0.89 -0.99
CA GLN A 301 -9.12 1.08 -1.14
C GLN A 301 -9.59 0.61 -2.52
N LEU A 302 -10.64 -0.22 -2.53
CA LEU A 302 -11.34 -0.65 -3.73
C LEU A 302 -12.68 0.09 -3.84
N THR A 303 -12.81 0.91 -4.88
CA THR A 303 -14.04 1.63 -5.21
C THR A 303 -14.52 1.19 -6.58
N GLY A 304 -15.61 0.43 -6.64
CA GLY A 304 -16.02 -0.26 -7.86
C GLY A 304 -14.95 -1.27 -8.28
N SER A 305 -14.40 -1.13 -9.49
CA SER A 305 -13.25 -1.92 -9.95
C SER A 305 -11.90 -1.22 -9.74
N ASN A 306 -11.88 0.03 -9.29
CA ASN A 306 -10.64 0.79 -9.14
C ASN A 306 -10.02 0.54 -7.76
N LEU A 307 -8.87 -0.12 -7.74
CA LEU A 307 -8.06 -0.36 -6.55
C LEU A 307 -6.95 0.68 -6.47
N THR A 308 -6.93 1.47 -5.41
CA THR A 308 -5.83 2.38 -5.07
C THR A 308 -5.02 1.80 -3.92
N VAL A 309 -3.70 1.96 -3.98
CA VAL A 309 -2.76 1.47 -2.97
C VAL A 309 -1.69 2.51 -2.71
N ASN A 310 -1.61 3.00 -1.47
CA ASN A 310 -0.55 3.85 -0.97
C ASN A 310 0.40 3.00 -0.13
N VAL A 311 1.66 2.93 -0.55
CA VAL A 311 2.70 2.20 0.17
C VAL A 311 3.68 3.18 0.76
N LYS A 312 4.00 3.01 2.04
CA LYS A 312 4.95 3.83 2.77
C LYS A 312 6.12 2.97 3.27
N VAL A 313 7.34 3.45 3.09
CA VAL A 313 8.57 2.78 3.53
C VAL A 313 9.35 3.76 4.40
N VAL A 314 9.83 3.30 5.54
CA VAL A 314 10.72 4.06 6.43
C VAL A 314 11.89 3.20 6.87
N TYR A 315 13.08 3.81 6.97
CA TYR A 315 14.31 3.14 7.35
C TYR A 315 14.87 3.72 8.66
N GLU A 316 15.31 2.88 9.58
CA GLU A 316 16.02 3.30 10.78
C GLU A 316 17.40 3.88 10.43
N ASN A 317 18.10 3.30 9.44
CA ASN A 317 19.46 3.66 9.06
C ASN A 317 19.58 4.33 7.68
N GLY A 318 18.45 4.62 7.04
CA GLY A 318 18.40 5.06 5.64
C GLY A 318 18.40 3.90 4.63
N SER A 319 18.07 4.21 3.38
CA SER A 319 18.02 3.22 2.30
C SER A 319 19.43 2.79 1.87
N THR A 320 19.53 1.62 1.24
CA THR A 320 20.75 1.21 0.53
C THR A 320 20.62 1.51 -0.96
N PRO A 321 21.67 1.99 -1.67
CA PRO A 321 21.63 2.14 -3.11
C PRO A 321 21.18 0.86 -3.82
N GLY A 322 20.22 0.97 -4.74
CA GLY A 322 19.65 -0.16 -5.45
C GLY A 322 18.49 -0.86 -4.74
N ASP A 323 18.07 -0.38 -3.55
CA ASP A 323 16.81 -0.81 -2.94
C ASP A 323 15.62 -0.57 -3.89
N LYS A 324 14.70 -1.53 -3.92
CA LYS A 324 13.51 -1.53 -4.78
C LYS A 324 12.27 -1.91 -3.99
N LEU A 325 11.13 -1.35 -4.37
CA LEU A 325 9.81 -1.65 -3.81
C LEU A 325 9.04 -2.57 -4.76
N VAL A 326 8.65 -3.75 -4.27
CA VAL A 326 7.81 -4.70 -5.00
C VAL A 326 6.43 -4.73 -4.37
N VAL A 327 5.37 -4.62 -5.19
CA VAL A 327 3.96 -4.64 -4.74
C VAL A 327 3.20 -5.69 -5.55
N TYR A 328 2.89 -6.81 -4.90
CA TYR A 328 2.16 -7.92 -5.50
C TYR A 328 0.72 -7.97 -4.99
N LEU A 329 -0.21 -8.15 -5.93
CA LEU A 329 -1.63 -8.41 -5.66
C LEU A 329 -1.87 -9.90 -5.74
N LEU A 330 -2.42 -10.45 -4.67
CA LEU A 330 -2.72 -11.86 -4.50
C LEU A 330 -4.23 -12.08 -4.42
N GLU A 331 -4.65 -13.33 -4.57
CA GLU A 331 -6.02 -13.76 -4.31
C GLU A 331 -6.04 -15.03 -3.47
N ASN A 332 -6.94 -15.05 -2.49
CA ASN A 332 -7.15 -16.17 -1.58
C ASN A 332 -8.45 -16.93 -1.88
N GLY A 333 -8.63 -18.10 -1.27
CA GLY A 333 -9.91 -18.79 -1.29
C GLY A 333 -10.36 -19.33 -2.66
N VAL A 334 -9.46 -19.47 -3.63
CA VAL A 334 -9.83 -19.96 -4.97
C VAL A 334 -9.94 -21.47 -4.96
N VAL A 335 -11.15 -21.99 -5.19
CA VAL A 335 -11.41 -23.44 -5.19
C VAL A 335 -11.16 -24.03 -6.57
N SER A 336 -10.26 -25.01 -6.65
CA SER A 336 -9.95 -25.75 -7.88
C SER A 336 -9.36 -27.13 -7.56
N PRO A 337 -9.52 -28.14 -8.44
CA PRO A 337 -8.87 -29.42 -8.24
C PRO A 337 -7.34 -29.33 -8.22
N GLN A 338 -6.71 -30.00 -7.24
CA GLN A 338 -5.26 -30.07 -7.09
C GLN A 338 -4.78 -31.53 -7.21
N ALA A 339 -3.89 -31.82 -8.15
CA ALA A 339 -3.23 -33.13 -8.24
C ALA A 339 -2.51 -33.46 -6.93
N ASN A 340 -2.60 -34.73 -6.51
CA ASN A 340 -2.11 -35.18 -5.20
C ASN A 340 -1.47 -36.57 -5.29
N TYR A 341 -0.14 -36.61 -5.31
CA TYR A 341 0.63 -37.86 -5.32
C TYR A 341 0.85 -38.44 -3.91
N PHE A 342 0.28 -37.82 -2.88
CA PHE A 342 0.34 -38.31 -1.50
C PHE A 342 -0.93 -39.07 -1.08
N ASN A 343 -1.90 -39.25 -1.98
CA ASN A 343 -3.18 -39.91 -1.67
C ASN A 343 -3.01 -41.32 -1.06
N GLU A 344 -1.98 -42.05 -1.49
CA GLU A 344 -1.67 -43.39 -1.02
C GLU A 344 -0.54 -43.45 0.03
N THR A 345 0.05 -42.31 0.40
CA THR A 345 1.17 -42.24 1.34
C THR A 345 0.68 -42.37 2.78
N PRO A 346 0.98 -43.47 3.50
CA PRO A 346 0.47 -43.68 4.85
C PRO A 346 0.93 -42.59 5.83
N GLY A 347 -0.01 -41.99 6.55
CA GLY A 347 0.25 -40.96 7.56
C GLY A 347 0.49 -39.56 6.99
N HIS A 348 0.39 -39.36 5.66
CA HIS A 348 0.46 -38.03 5.07
C HIS A 348 -0.85 -37.26 5.30
N PRO A 349 -0.85 -35.94 5.58
CA PRO A 349 -2.07 -35.15 5.75
C PRO A 349 -3.04 -35.17 4.56
N TYR A 350 -2.53 -35.42 3.35
CA TYR A 350 -3.33 -35.57 2.12
C TYR A 350 -3.64 -37.02 1.72
N GLN A 351 -3.40 -37.98 2.61
CA GLN A 351 -3.78 -39.37 2.39
C GLN A 351 -5.30 -39.51 2.27
N GLY A 352 -5.79 -40.24 1.27
CA GLY A 352 -7.20 -40.55 1.10
C GLY A 352 -8.08 -39.39 0.61
N LEU A 353 -7.51 -38.24 0.27
CA LEU A 353 -8.27 -37.07 -0.22
C LEU A 353 -8.53 -37.08 -1.73
N GLY A 354 -8.06 -38.11 -2.45
CA GLY A 354 -8.20 -38.24 -3.90
C GLY A 354 -6.98 -37.73 -4.67
N ASN A 355 -6.97 -38.03 -5.98
CA ASN A 355 -6.03 -37.47 -6.94
C ASN A 355 -6.78 -37.22 -8.27
N PRO A 356 -7.22 -35.98 -8.53
CA PRO A 356 -6.99 -34.76 -7.72
C PRO A 356 -7.80 -34.71 -6.42
N ILE A 357 -7.43 -33.79 -5.52
CA ILE A 357 -8.28 -33.28 -4.45
C ILE A 357 -9.23 -32.27 -5.10
N GLU A 358 -10.53 -32.59 -5.21
CA GLU A 358 -11.50 -31.83 -6.02
C GLU A 358 -11.75 -30.40 -5.52
N ASP A 359 -11.98 -30.23 -4.21
CA ASP A 359 -12.34 -28.95 -3.60
C ASP A 359 -11.13 -28.32 -2.86
N TYR A 360 -9.94 -28.35 -3.47
CA TYR A 360 -8.75 -27.76 -2.88
C TYR A 360 -8.84 -26.23 -2.90
N VAL A 361 -8.53 -25.59 -1.76
CA VAL A 361 -8.57 -24.12 -1.60
C VAL A 361 -7.16 -23.56 -1.78
N HIS A 362 -6.97 -22.80 -2.84
CA HIS A 362 -5.72 -22.10 -3.11
C HIS A 362 -5.72 -20.71 -2.45
N ASN A 363 -4.63 -20.40 -1.75
CA ASN A 363 -4.41 -19.13 -1.09
C ASN A 363 -3.12 -18.47 -1.58
N ASP A 364 -2.97 -17.18 -1.29
CA ASP A 364 -1.77 -16.39 -1.57
C ASP A 364 -1.37 -16.37 -3.06
N ALA A 365 -2.32 -16.62 -3.98
CA ALA A 365 -2.03 -16.80 -5.41
C ALA A 365 -1.70 -15.46 -6.09
N LEU A 366 -0.52 -15.35 -6.70
CA LEU A 366 -0.06 -14.14 -7.39
C LEU A 366 -0.92 -13.86 -8.64
N ARG A 367 -1.70 -12.79 -8.59
CA ARG A 367 -2.53 -12.37 -9.71
C ARG A 367 -1.93 -11.21 -10.50
N ASN A 368 -1.19 -10.30 -9.87
CA ASN A 368 -0.57 -9.16 -10.54
C ASN A 368 0.62 -8.56 -9.79
N SER A 369 1.42 -7.74 -10.49
CA SER A 369 2.47 -6.89 -9.93
C SER A 369 2.12 -5.44 -10.23
N LEU A 370 1.82 -4.66 -9.20
CA LEU A 370 1.45 -3.25 -9.32
C LEU A 370 2.68 -2.36 -9.55
N SER A 371 3.82 -2.75 -8.97
CA SER A 371 5.14 -2.24 -9.33
C SER A 371 5.69 -2.96 -10.57
N ASN A 372 6.88 -2.56 -11.02
CA ASN A 372 7.70 -3.46 -11.83
C ASN A 372 7.86 -4.82 -11.13
N LEU A 373 7.95 -5.90 -11.92
CA LEU A 373 7.97 -7.29 -11.41
C LEU A 373 9.12 -7.56 -10.44
N PHE A 374 10.26 -6.90 -10.65
CA PHE A 374 11.44 -6.99 -9.78
C PHE A 374 11.57 -5.79 -8.83
N GLY A 375 10.59 -4.89 -8.85
CA GLY A 375 10.46 -3.75 -7.98
C GLY A 375 10.80 -2.42 -8.65
N ASP A 376 10.17 -1.37 -8.16
CA ASP A 376 10.43 0.01 -8.56
C ASP A 376 11.59 0.59 -7.74
N PRO A 377 12.49 1.38 -8.34
CA PRO A 377 13.61 1.97 -7.59
C PRO A 377 13.13 2.85 -6.45
N ILE A 378 13.67 2.62 -5.25
CA ILE A 378 13.54 3.54 -4.13
C ILE A 378 14.71 4.52 -4.22
N PRO A 379 14.47 5.85 -4.18
CA PRO A 379 15.55 6.84 -4.17
C PRO A 379 16.42 6.68 -2.92
N ASN A 380 17.62 7.27 -2.92
CA ASN A 380 18.45 7.26 -1.72
C ASN A 380 17.82 8.14 -0.63
N LEU A 381 17.40 7.52 0.48
CA LEU A 381 16.74 8.15 1.62
C LEU A 381 17.66 8.17 2.84
N PRO A 382 17.77 9.31 3.53
CA PRO A 382 18.29 9.38 4.89
C PRO A 382 17.50 8.52 5.90
N ALA A 383 18.08 8.36 7.08
CA ALA A 383 17.38 7.73 8.21
C ALA A 383 16.09 8.47 8.56
N PHE A 384 15.05 7.71 8.89
CA PHE A 384 13.72 8.16 9.30
C PHE A 384 12.92 8.95 8.27
N GLU A 385 13.48 9.22 7.09
CA GLU A 385 12.71 9.79 5.99
C GLU A 385 11.79 8.74 5.36
N MET A 386 10.56 9.15 5.12
CA MET A 386 9.52 8.30 4.59
C MET A 386 9.46 8.41 3.07
N TYR A 387 9.52 7.27 2.40
CA TYR A 387 9.19 7.16 0.99
C TYR A 387 7.75 6.69 0.83
N THR A 388 6.99 7.41 0.00
CA THR A 388 5.60 7.09 -0.29
C THR A 388 5.43 6.88 -1.78
N LYS A 389 4.69 5.84 -2.16
CA LYS A 389 4.34 5.58 -3.55
C LYS A 389 2.92 5.09 -3.70
N ASP A 390 2.20 5.70 -4.63
CA ASP A 390 0.83 5.35 -5.00
C ASP A 390 0.80 4.44 -6.23
N TYR A 391 -0.12 3.49 -6.20
CA TYR A 391 -0.46 2.60 -7.31
C TYR A 391 -1.97 2.64 -7.54
N SER A 392 -2.38 2.49 -8.80
CA SER A 392 -3.77 2.26 -9.17
C SER A 392 -3.86 1.06 -10.09
N PHE A 393 -4.93 0.27 -9.93
CA PHE A 393 -5.16 -0.93 -10.70
C PHE A 393 -6.66 -1.14 -10.92
N SER A 394 -7.05 -1.41 -12.16
CA SER A 394 -8.43 -1.79 -12.47
C SER A 394 -8.58 -3.30 -12.30
N VAL A 395 -9.26 -3.72 -11.24
CA VAL A 395 -9.48 -5.12 -10.87
C VAL A 395 -10.36 -5.79 -11.93
N PRO A 396 -9.86 -6.84 -12.62
CA PRO A 396 -10.64 -7.59 -13.58
C PRO A 396 -11.84 -8.30 -12.94
N SER A 397 -12.93 -8.47 -13.68
CA SER A 397 -14.16 -9.08 -13.16
C SER A 397 -14.04 -10.56 -12.76
N ASN A 398 -12.96 -11.24 -13.17
CA ASN A 398 -12.68 -12.61 -12.78
C ASN A 398 -11.84 -12.71 -11.48
N TYR A 399 -11.64 -11.59 -10.79
CA TYR A 399 -11.00 -11.54 -9.47
C TYR A 399 -12.12 -11.32 -8.44
N VAL A 400 -12.06 -12.03 -7.33
CA VAL A 400 -13.00 -11.85 -6.22
C VAL A 400 -12.41 -10.82 -5.26
N GLY A 401 -12.93 -9.58 -5.32
CA GLY A 401 -12.38 -8.43 -4.58
C GLY A 401 -12.16 -8.71 -3.09
N GLU A 402 -13.15 -9.30 -2.41
CA GLU A 402 -13.06 -9.66 -0.98
C GLU A 402 -11.95 -10.66 -0.63
N ASN A 403 -11.44 -11.40 -1.62
CA ASN A 403 -10.37 -12.37 -1.46
C ASN A 403 -8.99 -11.78 -1.82
N LEU A 404 -8.93 -10.55 -2.31
CA LEU A 404 -7.68 -9.93 -2.70
C LEU A 404 -6.88 -9.48 -1.48
N SER A 405 -5.57 -9.66 -1.58
CA SER A 405 -4.60 -9.23 -0.58
C SER A 405 -3.32 -8.74 -1.24
N PHE A 406 -2.41 -8.21 -0.44
CA PHE A 406 -1.10 -7.74 -0.91
C PHE A 406 0.02 -8.47 -0.23
N VAL A 407 1.11 -8.65 -0.96
CA VAL A 407 2.45 -8.77 -0.40
C VAL A 407 3.29 -7.63 -0.97
N VAL A 408 3.82 -6.82 -0.07
CA VAL A 408 4.73 -5.72 -0.37
C VAL A 408 6.07 -6.03 0.23
N MET A 409 7.15 -5.84 -0.52
CA MET A 409 8.50 -6.12 -0.03
C MET A 409 9.48 -5.07 -0.50
N VAL A 410 10.41 -4.73 0.39
CA VAL A 410 11.62 -3.97 0.04
C VAL A 410 12.72 -4.98 -0.24
N VAL A 411 13.28 -4.94 -1.44
CA VAL A 411 14.39 -5.80 -1.86
C VAL A 411 15.63 -4.97 -2.11
N ASN A 412 16.81 -5.55 -1.90
CA ASN A 412 18.07 -4.89 -2.23
C ASN A 412 18.37 -4.93 -3.73
N GLU A 413 19.53 -4.39 -4.12
CA GLU A 413 20.02 -4.38 -5.52
C GLU A 413 19.95 -5.78 -6.17
N ASN A 414 20.35 -6.81 -5.42
CA ASN A 414 20.37 -8.22 -5.82
C ASN A 414 19.00 -8.92 -5.73
N ASN A 415 17.90 -8.18 -5.53
CA ASN A 415 16.53 -8.67 -5.37
C ASN A 415 16.29 -9.52 -4.11
N SER A 416 17.22 -9.61 -3.16
CA SER A 416 16.93 -10.30 -1.90
C SER A 416 16.05 -9.44 -1.01
N ALA A 417 14.98 -10.01 -0.47
CA ALA A 417 14.06 -9.27 0.40
C ALA A 417 14.72 -8.88 1.73
N LYS A 418 14.72 -7.58 2.03
CA LYS A 418 15.17 -6.99 3.31
C LYS A 418 14.07 -7.15 4.36
N ASN A 419 12.84 -6.80 3.99
CA ASN A 419 11.62 -7.03 4.78
C ASN A 419 10.39 -7.08 3.85
N ALA A 420 9.27 -7.53 4.38
CA ALA A 420 7.98 -7.54 3.72
C ALA A 420 6.84 -7.13 4.67
N GLN A 421 5.69 -6.84 4.10
CA GLN A 421 4.42 -6.63 4.77
C GLN A 421 3.30 -7.20 3.91
N PHE A 422 2.21 -7.62 4.55
CA PHE A 422 1.01 -8.10 3.87
C PHE A 422 -0.23 -7.46 4.51
N SER A 423 -1.29 -7.34 3.71
CA SER A 423 -2.57 -6.79 4.15
C SER A 423 -3.70 -7.30 3.26
N GLY A 424 -4.94 -7.26 3.74
CA GLY A 424 -6.10 -7.36 2.86
C GLY A 424 -6.24 -6.11 1.99
N ILE A 425 -7.21 -6.11 1.08
CA ILE A 425 -7.70 -4.86 0.48
C ILE A 425 -8.61 -4.10 1.46
N ASN A 426 -8.79 -2.79 1.24
CA ASN A 426 -9.60 -1.91 2.10
C ASN A 426 -9.06 -1.80 3.55
N GLU A 427 -7.77 -2.04 3.73
CA GLU A 427 -7.09 -1.98 5.01
C GLU A 427 -6.10 -0.81 5.06
N ASP A 428 -5.94 -0.23 6.25
CA ASP A 428 -4.86 0.70 6.60
C ASP A 428 -3.88 -0.02 7.56
N LYS A 429 -2.98 -0.81 6.96
CA LYS A 429 -1.97 -1.60 7.66
C LYS A 429 -0.79 -0.69 8.01
N ASN A 430 -0.69 -0.36 9.30
CA ASN A 430 0.38 0.47 9.83
C ASN A 430 1.76 -0.20 9.76
N TYR A 431 2.80 0.60 10.00
CA TYR A 431 4.19 0.14 10.13
C TYR A 431 4.32 -0.91 11.23
N GLU A 432 5.07 -1.98 10.96
CA GLU A 432 5.38 -3.06 11.91
C GLU A 432 6.82 -3.57 11.74
#